data_AF-A0A941JCN2-F1
#
_entry.id   AF-A0A941JCN2-F1
#
_cell.length_a   1.000
_cell.length_b   1.000
_cell.length_c   1.000
_cell.angle_alpha   90.00
_cell.angle_beta   90.00
_cell.angle_gamma   90.00
#
_symmetry.space_group_name_H-M   'P 1'
#
loop_
_entity.id
_entity.type
_entity.pdbx_description
1 polymer ?
#
loop_
_entity_poly.entity_id
_entity_poly.type
_entity_poly.pdbx_seq_one_letter_code
_entity_poly.pdbx_strand_id
1 'polypeptide(L)'
;DDAVRASRESEQLALAQYRAGTVTFLNVAAAQALTLSNERTAVQLLGRRMVASVGLIKAVGGGWDAASLAVPDAQAMAAPTHE
;
A
#
# COMPACT_ATOMS: atom_id res chain seq x y z
N ASP A 1 -5.82 8.93 -7.53
CA ASP A 1 -5.13 10.23 -7.70
C ASP A 1 -6.08 11.36 -8.08
N ASP A 2 -7.08 11.12 -8.93
CA ASP A 2 -8.07 12.15 -9.32
C ASP A 2 -8.77 12.82 -8.14
N ALA A 3 -9.18 12.05 -7.12
CA ALA A 3 -9.81 12.60 -5.92
C ALA A 3 -8.88 13.57 -5.15
N VAL A 4 -7.58 13.26 -5.06
CA VAL A 4 -6.59 14.13 -4.40
C VAL A 4 -6.36 15.41 -5.21
N ARG A 5 -6.27 15.28 -6.54
CA ARG A 5 -6.13 16.44 -7.44
C ARG A 5 -7.33 17.36 -7.33
N ALA A 6 -8.55 16.82 -7.43
CA ALA A 6 -9.78 17.59 -7.35
C ALA A 6 -9.94 18.29 -5.99
N SER A 7 -9.61 17.63 -4.87
CA SER A 7 -9.66 18.28 -3.55
C SER A 7 -8.63 19.39 -3.40
N ARG A 8 -7.43 19.23 -3.96
CA ARG A 8 -6.41 20.30 -3.95
C ARG A 8 -6.83 21.51 -4.77
N GLU A 9 -7.44 21.30 -5.93
CA GLU A 9 -8.02 22.40 -6.73
C GLU A 9 -9.14 23.10 -5.96
N SER A 10 -10.01 22.35 -5.29
CA SER A 10 -11.06 22.93 -4.44
C SER A 10 -10.50 23.71 -3.24
N GLU A 11 -9.40 23.25 -2.64
CA GLU A 11 -8.71 23.96 -1.56
C GLU A 11 -8.12 25.28 -2.04
N GLN A 12 -7.47 25.28 -3.20
CA GLN A 12 -6.95 26.51 -3.82
C GLN A 12 -8.06 27.51 -4.11
N LEU A 13 -9.20 27.03 -4.62
CA LEU A 13 -10.38 27.84 -4.87
C LEU A 13 -10.95 28.42 -3.56
N ALA A 14 -11.08 27.61 -2.51
CA ALA A 14 -11.57 28.06 -1.21
C ALA A 14 -10.65 29.14 -0.61
N LEU A 15 -9.34 28.98 -0.74
CA LEU A 15 -8.34 29.96 -0.29
C LEU A 15 -8.45 31.27 -1.07
N ALA A 16 -8.66 31.21 -2.39
CA ALA A 16 -8.88 32.39 -3.22
C ALA A 16 -10.16 33.13 -2.81
N GLN A 17 -11.26 32.41 -2.59
CA GLN A 17 -12.53 32.97 -2.13
C GLN A 17 -12.42 33.62 -0.75
N TYR A 18 -11.67 33.00 0.18
CA TYR A 18 -11.42 33.56 1.50
C TYR A 18 -10.61 34.85 1.43
N ARG A 19 -9.55 34.88 0.61
CA ARG A 19 -8.75 36.10 0.37
C ARG A 19 -9.57 37.21 -0.27
N ALA A 20 -10.52 36.85 -1.13
CA ALA A 20 -11.46 37.79 -1.72
C ALA A 20 -12.59 38.22 -0.77
N GLY A 21 -12.66 37.67 0.46
CA GLY A 21 -13.70 37.97 1.44
C GLY A 21 -15.09 37.39 1.10
N THR A 22 -15.17 36.48 0.13
CA THR A 22 -16.44 35.90 -0.35
C THR A 22 -16.88 34.68 0.47
N VAL A 23 -15.97 34.07 1.23
CA VAL A 23 -16.25 32.97 2.15
C VAL A 23 -15.44 33.13 3.44
N THR A 24 -15.85 32.40 4.48
CA THR A 24 -15.12 32.36 5.75
C THR A 24 -13.97 31.36 5.70
N PHE A 25 -13.04 31.48 6.66
CA PHE A 25 -11.91 30.53 6.79
C PHE A 25 -12.37 29.09 7.05
N LEU A 26 -13.59 28.89 7.58
CA LEU A 26 -14.15 27.55 7.79
C LEU A 26 -14.25 26.76 6.47
N ASN A 27 -14.51 27.43 5.35
CA ASN A 27 -14.55 26.79 4.03
C ASN A 27 -13.16 26.29 3.60
N VAL A 28 -12.11 27.04 3.91
CA VAL A 28 -10.71 26.63 3.66
C VAL A 28 -10.38 25.41 4.52
N ALA A 29 -10.71 25.46 5.81
CA ALA A 29 -10.46 24.35 6.73
C ALA A 29 -11.21 23.08 6.32
N ALA A 30 -12.46 23.20 5.87
CA ALA A 30 -13.23 22.08 5.35
C ALA A 30 -12.61 21.48 4.07
N ALA A 31 -12.17 22.32 3.13
CA ALA A 31 -11.50 21.87 1.92
C ALA A 31 -10.16 21.15 2.23
N GLN A 32 -9.38 21.69 3.17
CA GLN A 32 -8.15 21.06 3.68
C GLN A 32 -8.40 19.70 4.32
N ALA A 33 -9.45 19.60 5.15
CA ALA A 33 -9.84 18.33 5.77
C ALA A 33 -10.21 17.27 4.70
N LEU A 34 -10.92 17.69 3.64
CA LEU A 34 -11.23 16.83 2.51
C LEU A 34 -9.97 16.39 1.75
N THR A 35 -9.05 17.32 1.45
CA THR A 35 -7.76 17.01 0.82
C THR A 35 -6.99 15.96 1.61
N LEU A 36 -6.84 16.16 2.93
CA LEU A 36 -6.12 15.24 3.80
C LEU A 36 -6.79 13.85 3.85
N SER A 37 -8.11 13.79 3.88
CA SER A 37 -8.87 12.53 3.82
C SER A 37 -8.61 11.76 2.52
N ASN A 38 -8.60 12.47 1.39
CA ASN A 38 -8.33 11.89 0.08
C ASN A 38 -6.89 11.39 -0.04
N GLU A 39 -5.92 12.13 0.48
CA GLU A 39 -4.52 11.72 0.50
C GLU A 39 -4.32 10.44 1.34
N ARG A 40 -4.92 10.37 2.53
CA ARG A 40 -4.90 9.15 3.36
C ARG A 40 -5.52 7.97 2.64
N THR A 41 -6.66 8.18 1.97
CA THR A 41 -7.34 7.14 1.20
C THR A 41 -6.46 6.63 0.05
N ALA A 42 -5.75 7.51 -0.65
CA ALA A 42 -4.85 7.15 -1.73
C ALA A 42 -3.69 6.27 -1.21
N VAL A 43 -3.07 6.65 -0.08
CA VAL A 43 -2.00 5.84 0.55
C VAL A 43 -2.52 4.47 0.99
N GLN A 44 -3.70 4.41 1.60
CA GLN A 44 -4.32 3.14 1.98
C GLN A 44 -4.60 2.24 0.79
N LEU A 45 -5.08 2.80 -0.33
CA LEU A 45 -5.33 2.05 -1.56
C LEU A 45 -4.02 1.48 -2.14
N LEU A 46 -2.95 2.28 -2.13
CA LEU A 46 -1.62 1.82 -2.53
C LEU A 46 -1.14 0.66 -1.64
N GLY A 47 -1.29 0.79 -0.31
CA GLY A 47 -0.97 -0.28 0.64
C GLY A 47 -1.75 -1.56 0.37
N ARG A 48 -3.06 -1.46 0.14
CA ARG A 48 -3.90 -2.62 -0.23
C ARG A 48 -3.43 -3.26 -1.53
N ARG A 49 -3.02 -2.47 -2.53
CA ARG A 49 -2.47 -2.99 -3.79
C ARG A 49 -1.16 -3.75 -3.55
N MET A 50 -0.27 -3.24 -2.71
CA MET A 50 0.98 -3.93 -2.36
C MET A 50 0.72 -5.27 -1.67
N VAL A 51 -0.18 -5.30 -0.68
CA VAL A 51 -0.58 -6.54 0.00
C VAL A 51 -1.20 -7.53 -0.99
N ALA A 52 -2.08 -7.06 -1.88
CA ALA A 52 -2.67 -7.90 -2.92
C ALA A 52 -1.63 -8.48 -3.88
N SER A 53 -0.62 -7.70 -4.28
CA SER A 53 0.49 -8.18 -5.11
C SER A 53 1.28 -9.28 -4.40
N VAL A 54 1.61 -9.13 -3.12
CA VAL A 54 2.29 -10.17 -2.33
C VAL A 54 1.41 -11.41 -2.18
N GLY A 55 0.11 -11.21 -1.94
CA GLY A 55 -0.86 -12.31 -1.88
C GLY A 55 -0.93 -13.10 -3.19
N LEU A 56 -0.92 -12.42 -4.33
CA LEU A 56 -0.87 -13.05 -5.65
C LEU A 56 0.42 -13.86 -5.85
N ILE A 57 1.59 -13.28 -5.52
CA ILE A 57 2.88 -13.98 -5.58
C ILE A 57 2.84 -15.27 -4.77
N LYS A 58 2.31 -15.20 -3.55
CA LYS A 58 2.13 -16.38 -2.68
C LYS A 58 1.20 -17.42 -3.29
N ALA A 59 0.05 -16.99 -3.83
CA ALA A 59 -0.97 -17.90 -4.36
C ALA A 59 -0.55 -18.62 -5.65
N VAL A 60 0.26 -17.98 -6.49
CA VAL A 60 0.79 -18.57 -7.73
C VAL A 60 2.01 -19.47 -7.47
N GLY A 61 2.38 -19.67 -6.20
CA GLY A 61 3.37 -20.67 -5.80
C GLY A 61 4.67 -20.11 -5.26
N GLY A 62 4.84 -18.79 -5.16
CA GLY A 62 5.87 -18.11 -4.34
C GLY A 62 7.33 -18.61 -4.47
N GLY A 63 7.66 -19.42 -5.48
CA GLY A 63 8.96 -20.06 -5.66
C GLY A 63 9.43 -21.01 -4.55
N TRP A 64 8.61 -21.35 -3.55
CA TRP A 64 9.01 -22.20 -2.42
C TRP A 64 8.16 -23.46 -2.35
N ASP A 65 8.67 -24.53 -2.95
CA ASP A 65 8.22 -25.88 -2.66
C ASP A 65 9.02 -26.42 -1.48
N ALA A 66 8.40 -26.58 -0.32
CA ALA A 66 9.03 -27.18 0.85
C ALA A 66 9.52 -28.61 0.58
N ALA A 67 8.94 -29.32 -0.40
CA ALA A 67 9.40 -30.62 -0.84
C ALA A 67 10.72 -30.56 -1.65
N SER A 68 11.03 -29.44 -2.29
CA SER A 68 12.31 -29.22 -2.97
C SER A 68 13.48 -28.89 -2.01
N LEU A 69 13.16 -28.60 -0.74
CA LEU A 69 14.14 -28.39 0.34
C LEU A 69 14.47 -29.68 1.08
N ALA A 70 14.07 -30.84 0.53
CA ALA A 70 14.48 -32.14 1.06
C ALA A 70 16.00 -32.14 1.27
N VAL A 71 16.38 -32.12 2.56
CA VAL A 71 17.75 -32.23 3.04
C VAL A 71 18.32 -33.50 2.40
N PRO A 72 19.52 -33.45 1.78
CA PRO A 72 20.16 -34.65 1.25
C PRO A 72 20.15 -35.73 2.33
N ASP A 73 19.62 -36.89 1.98
CA ASP A 73 19.32 -38.00 2.88
C ASP A 73 20.35 -38.15 3.99
N ALA A 74 19.93 -37.90 5.24
CA ALA A 74 20.69 -38.26 6.44
C ALA A 74 20.96 -39.78 6.52
N GLN A 75 20.36 -40.57 5.63
CA GLN A 75 20.60 -42.01 5.46
C GLN A 75 21.92 -42.33 4.72
N ALA A 76 22.59 -41.37 4.07
CA ALA A 76 23.88 -41.59 3.43
C ALA A 76 25.09 -41.50 4.40
N MET A 77 24.91 -41.04 5.64
CA MET A 77 25.99 -40.94 6.65
C MET A 77 25.98 -42.09 7.67
N ALA A 78 25.05 -43.04 7.56
CA ALA A 78 25.01 -44.24 8.39
C ALA A 78 25.72 -45.43 7.71
N ALA A 79 27.05 -45.43 7.82
CA ALA A 79 27.98 -46.56 7.68
C ALA A 79 28.17 -47.23 6.29
N PRO A 80 29.42 -47.62 6.00
CA PRO A 80 29.70 -49.05 5.99
C PRO A 80 30.66 -49.40 7.12
N THR A 81 30.20 -50.32 7.97
CA THR A 81 31.04 -51.20 8.76
C THR A 81 32.00 -51.90 7.79
N HIS A 82 33.28 -51.56 7.87
CA HIS A 82 34.33 -52.45 7.39
C HIS A 82 34.87 -53.21 8.60
N GLU A 83 34.79 -54.53 8.46
CA GLU A 83 35.30 -55.62 9.29
C GLU A 83 36.74 -55.42 9.78
#